data_AF-A0A7S0FXV1-F1
#
_entry.id   AF-A0A7S0FXV1-F1
#
_cell.length_a   1.000
_cell.length_b   1.000
_cell.length_c   1.000
_cell.angle_alpha   90.00
_cell.angle_beta   90.00
_cell.angle_gamma   90.00
#
_symmetry.space_group_name_H-M   'P 1'
#
loop_
_entity.id
_entity.type
_entity.pdbx_description
1 polymer ?
#
loop_
_entity_poly.entity_id
_entity_poly.type
_entity_poly.pdbx_seq_one_letter_code
_entity_poly.pdbx_strand_id
1 'polypeptide(L)'
;MGQRHCSASGRCAPGSACLTLCLPKAACSVLFDLKGRCSARSVSKNGASGSQAKGHSLSYSSCCLHADLPEVLQAFRAKGEAAVLATSGGDGGPLWAAACDLVEALLLGVRSHLQDVRTECELRLANEEPCSVDTDVVSLKVRFSAAPLIGEVATPSRFCHEVHLLEEVGFALRRPPTKTARDPLVLRVEGLELAELPEIPGLRRKIKTSLGSDFNIDTAYSWWLQHKDKEYPLDRSKFHRIYESLWGMRTMQMLPKQMSMDFFWSFLHGTNCHLEAFMFHHGKCSSRVRIAAQRGPGRNTEERELLAFSAPLAKQALAANRSNGERFAASVTNFGAMVYGRDIGQPPASARVITKIFSAARWWGHGPNGWQRFDHTWLCRDQTNSLGIVVKEQGRIIWRLPGESDSMRPPLEVRPPRRICCCRRRRSEGAS
;
A
#
# COMPACT_ATOMS: atom_id res chain seq x y z
N MET A 1 -32.12 -43.73 -53.19
CA MET A 1 -31.32 -43.11 -54.27
C MET A 1 -31.99 -41.81 -54.67
N GLY A 2 -31.28 -40.69 -54.59
CA GLY A 2 -31.84 -39.37 -54.89
C GLY A 2 -31.02 -38.26 -54.25
N GLN A 3 -29.88 -37.93 -54.88
CA GLN A 3 -29.06 -36.78 -54.54
C GLN A 3 -29.84 -35.48 -54.79
N ARG A 4 -29.77 -34.52 -53.87
CA ARG A 4 -29.99 -33.11 -54.17
C ARG A 4 -28.83 -32.28 -53.63
N HIS A 5 -28.10 -31.70 -54.57
CA HIS A 5 -27.21 -30.57 -54.35
C HIS A 5 -28.01 -29.35 -53.89
N CYS A 6 -27.48 -28.61 -52.92
CA CYS A 6 -27.66 -27.17 -52.84
C CYS A 6 -26.32 -26.53 -52.47
N SER A 7 -25.96 -25.57 -53.30
CA SER A 7 -24.72 -24.84 -53.42
C SER A 7 -24.60 -23.69 -52.40
N ALA A 8 -23.36 -23.34 -52.12
CA ALA A 8 -22.91 -22.27 -51.24
C ALA A 8 -23.35 -20.86 -51.68
N SER A 9 -23.56 -19.97 -50.71
CA SER A 9 -22.87 -18.67 -50.63
C SER A 9 -23.31 -17.89 -49.38
N GLY A 10 -22.34 -17.50 -48.55
CA GLY A 10 -22.57 -16.70 -47.35
C GLY A 10 -21.29 -16.50 -46.57
N ARG A 11 -20.47 -15.53 -46.98
CA ARG A 11 -19.25 -15.12 -46.26
C ARG A 11 -19.65 -14.50 -44.92
N CYS A 12 -19.28 -15.12 -43.81
CA CYS A 12 -19.26 -14.50 -42.49
C CYS A 12 -17.84 -14.08 -42.14
N ALA A 13 -17.68 -12.84 -41.69
CA ALA A 13 -16.43 -12.27 -41.21
C ALA A 13 -15.96 -12.95 -39.89
N PRO A 14 -14.65 -13.16 -39.70
CA PRO A 14 -14.12 -13.71 -38.46
C PRO A 14 -13.83 -12.57 -37.46
N GLY A 15 -14.23 -12.74 -36.19
CA GLY A 15 -13.66 -11.96 -35.09
C GLY A 15 -14.67 -11.39 -34.10
N SER A 16 -15.36 -12.25 -33.36
CA SER A 16 -15.88 -11.87 -32.04
C SER A 16 -15.65 -13.03 -31.08
N ALA A 17 -14.59 -12.93 -30.28
CA ALA A 17 -14.32 -13.87 -29.20
C ALA A 17 -15.33 -13.59 -28.09
N CYS A 18 -16.34 -14.44 -27.99
CA CYS A 18 -17.31 -14.44 -26.90
C CYS A 18 -16.61 -14.93 -25.62
N LEU A 19 -16.22 -14.00 -24.74
CA LEU A 19 -15.71 -14.30 -23.41
C LEU A 19 -16.89 -14.59 -22.48
N THR A 20 -17.31 -15.86 -22.44
CA THR A 20 -18.29 -16.35 -21.47
C THR A 20 -17.69 -16.33 -20.07
N LEU A 21 -18.09 -15.35 -19.26
CA LEU A 21 -17.78 -15.28 -17.83
C LEU A 21 -18.65 -16.30 -17.09
N CYS A 22 -18.11 -17.48 -16.80
CA CYS A 22 -18.69 -18.38 -15.81
C CYS A 22 -18.42 -17.82 -14.40
N LEU A 23 -19.44 -17.22 -13.79
CA LEU A 23 -19.44 -16.89 -12.36
C LEU A 23 -19.84 -18.13 -11.55
N PRO A 24 -19.08 -18.56 -10.53
CA PRO A 24 -19.54 -19.60 -9.61
C PRO A 24 -20.63 -19.04 -8.68
N LYS A 25 -21.79 -19.72 -8.66
CA LYS A 25 -22.82 -19.56 -7.63
C LYS A 25 -22.36 -20.27 -6.35
N ALA A 26 -22.01 -19.54 -5.30
CA ALA A 26 -22.10 -20.01 -3.91
C ALA A 26 -21.84 -18.88 -2.91
N ALA A 27 -22.92 -18.36 -2.30
CA ALA A 27 -22.93 -17.93 -0.90
C ALA A 27 -24.39 -17.70 -0.49
N CYS A 28 -25.00 -18.69 0.14
CA CYS A 28 -26.28 -18.53 0.82
C CYS A 28 -26.08 -18.98 2.28
N SER A 29 -26.60 -18.18 3.20
CA SER A 29 -26.84 -18.44 4.64
C SER A 29 -25.66 -18.85 5.52
N VAL A 30 -25.11 -17.89 6.28
CA VAL A 30 -24.68 -18.13 7.69
C VAL A 30 -24.99 -16.87 8.49
N LEU A 31 -26.07 -16.91 9.28
CA LEU A 31 -26.40 -15.94 10.34
C LEU A 31 -26.46 -16.71 11.67
N PHE A 32 -25.75 -16.17 12.67
CA PHE A 32 -25.81 -16.39 14.12
C PHE A 32 -25.91 -17.81 14.69
N ASP A 33 -24.81 -18.25 15.34
CA ASP A 33 -24.87 -18.56 16.78
C ASP A 33 -23.46 -18.53 17.40
N LEU A 34 -23.17 -17.53 18.23
CA LEU A 34 -21.98 -17.53 19.11
C LEU A 34 -22.37 -16.95 20.48
N LYS A 35 -23.07 -17.74 21.28
CA LYS A 35 -23.02 -17.65 22.74
C LYS A 35 -21.74 -18.32 23.24
N GLY A 36 -20.71 -17.51 23.52
CA GLY A 36 -19.45 -17.95 24.14
C GLY A 36 -19.19 -17.22 25.44
N ARG A 37 -19.19 -17.95 26.56
CA ARG A 37 -19.02 -17.49 27.94
C ARG A 37 -17.69 -16.75 28.15
N CYS A 38 -17.74 -15.54 28.71
CA CYS A 38 -16.59 -14.88 29.32
C CYS A 38 -16.33 -15.49 30.71
N SER A 39 -15.17 -16.10 30.91
CA SER A 39 -14.65 -16.42 32.23
C SER A 39 -13.55 -15.41 32.57
N ALA A 40 -13.83 -14.57 33.57
CA ALA A 40 -12.89 -13.58 34.08
C ALA A 40 -11.78 -14.30 34.88
N ARG A 41 -10.52 -14.13 34.47
CA ARG A 41 -9.36 -14.40 35.33
C ARG A 41 -8.93 -13.11 36.01
N SER A 42 -9.02 -13.12 37.33
CA SER A 42 -8.47 -12.11 38.23
C SER A 42 -6.94 -12.10 38.13
N VAL A 43 -6.36 -10.91 37.95
CA VAL A 43 -4.92 -10.67 38.04
C VAL A 43 -4.59 -10.29 39.47
N SER A 44 -3.80 -11.13 40.13
CA SER A 44 -3.25 -10.91 41.46
C SER A 44 -2.12 -9.86 41.41
N LYS A 45 -2.22 -8.85 42.28
CA LYS A 45 -1.16 -7.89 42.59
C LYS A 45 -0.25 -8.49 43.65
N ASN A 46 1.04 -8.60 43.35
CA ASN A 46 2.18 -8.75 44.28
C ASN A 46 3.42 -8.40 43.44
N GLY A 47 4.45 -7.67 43.86
CA GLY A 47 4.82 -7.05 45.12
C GLY A 47 6.16 -6.33 44.85
N ALA A 48 6.45 -5.30 45.63
CA ALA A 48 7.69 -4.53 45.56
C ALA A 48 8.89 -5.30 46.14
N SER A 49 10.09 -5.12 45.59
CA SER A 49 11.36 -4.90 46.33
C SER A 49 12.60 -4.96 45.43
N GLY A 50 13.59 -4.12 45.74
CA GLY A 50 15.02 -4.41 45.51
C GLY A 50 15.70 -3.78 44.29
N SER A 51 16.02 -2.47 44.36
CA SER A 51 16.97 -1.83 43.45
C SER A 51 18.40 -1.98 43.99
N GLN A 52 19.23 -2.80 43.34
CA GLN A 52 20.69 -2.74 43.44
C GLN A 52 21.23 -2.22 42.11
N ALA A 53 21.75 -1.00 42.12
CA ALA A 53 22.42 -0.39 40.98
C ALA A 53 23.81 -1.02 40.80
N LYS A 54 23.92 -2.03 39.93
CA LYS A 54 25.21 -2.41 39.33
C LYS A 54 25.44 -1.54 38.11
N GLY A 55 26.52 -0.74 38.14
CA GLY A 55 26.97 0.06 37.01
C GLY A 55 27.37 -0.85 35.85
N HIS A 56 26.48 -1.00 34.88
CA HIS A 56 26.80 -1.60 33.61
C HIS A 56 27.55 -0.57 32.76
N SER A 57 28.83 -0.86 32.51
CA SER A 57 29.63 -0.21 31.47
C SER A 57 28.91 -0.37 30.13
N LEU A 58 28.23 0.68 29.67
CA LEU A 58 27.60 0.72 28.35
C LEU A 58 28.70 0.67 27.29
N SER A 59 28.95 -0.53 26.77
CA SER A 59 29.75 -0.75 25.58
C SER A 59 29.17 0.09 24.43
N TYR A 60 29.94 1.07 23.97
CA TYR A 60 29.52 2.03 22.94
C TYR A 60 29.18 1.29 21.65
N SER A 61 27.89 1.22 21.32
CA SER A 61 27.42 0.85 19.99
C SER A 61 27.96 1.86 18.98
N SER A 62 28.58 1.35 17.91
CA SER A 62 29.11 2.18 16.82
C SER A 62 27.96 2.90 16.11
N CYS A 63 27.66 4.12 16.54
CA CYS A 63 26.73 5.02 15.86
C CYS A 63 27.48 5.77 14.76
N CYS A 64 27.04 5.61 13.52
CA CYS A 64 27.57 6.36 12.39
C CYS A 64 26.55 7.42 11.98
N LEU A 65 26.95 8.69 12.01
CA LEU A 65 26.14 9.79 11.47
C LEU A 65 26.40 9.91 9.96
N HIS A 66 25.41 9.48 9.18
CA HIS A 66 25.30 9.59 7.72
C HIS A 66 25.02 11.02 7.25
N ALA A 67 25.87 11.61 6.39
CA ALA A 67 25.55 12.89 5.74
C ALA A 67 24.59 12.74 4.54
N ASP A 68 24.65 11.61 3.80
CA ASP A 68 23.81 11.39 2.61
C ASP A 68 22.93 10.13 2.73
N LEU A 69 21.65 10.27 2.38
CA LEU A 69 20.61 9.24 2.52
C LEU A 69 20.83 7.97 1.64
N PRO A 70 21.31 8.04 0.39
CA PRO A 70 21.61 6.86 -0.42
C PRO A 70 22.79 6.05 0.14
N GLU A 71 23.84 6.72 0.60
CA GLU A 71 24.97 6.06 1.28
C GLU A 71 24.50 5.38 2.57
N VAL A 72 23.70 6.14 3.34
CA VAL A 72 22.64 5.69 4.27
C VAL A 72 22.16 4.25 4.08
N LEU A 73 21.32 4.16 3.06
CA LEU A 73 20.54 3.01 2.66
C LEU A 73 21.41 1.88 2.13
N GLN A 74 22.49 2.20 1.40
CA GLN A 74 23.43 1.21 0.93
C GLN A 74 24.15 0.53 2.12
N ALA A 75 24.58 1.31 3.12
CA ALA A 75 25.16 0.77 4.34
C ALA A 75 24.15 -0.06 5.13
N PHE A 76 22.90 0.41 5.29
CA PHE A 76 21.82 -0.34 5.91
C PHE A 76 21.60 -1.70 5.23
N ARG A 77 21.48 -1.71 3.90
CA ARG A 77 21.32 -2.93 3.08
C ARG A 77 22.49 -3.89 3.28
N ALA A 78 23.73 -3.42 3.13
CA ALA A 78 24.92 -4.27 3.25
C ALA A 78 25.07 -4.88 4.66
N LYS A 79 24.81 -4.09 5.72
CA LYS A 79 24.90 -4.56 7.10
C LYS A 79 23.80 -5.55 7.45
N GLY A 80 22.56 -5.30 7.01
CA GLY A 80 21.47 -6.25 7.20
C GLY A 80 21.64 -7.53 6.39
N GLU A 81 22.24 -7.46 5.20
CA GLU A 81 22.53 -8.65 4.38
C GLU A 81 23.54 -9.56 5.09
N ALA A 82 24.62 -8.99 5.62
CA ALA A 82 25.58 -9.74 6.42
C ALA A 82 24.93 -10.41 7.64
N ALA A 83 24.05 -9.70 8.34
CA ALA A 83 23.29 -10.24 9.47
C ALA A 83 22.36 -11.40 9.07
N VAL A 84 21.62 -11.24 7.98
CA VAL A 84 20.66 -12.25 7.49
C VAL A 84 21.39 -13.49 6.99
N LEU A 85 22.52 -13.34 6.28
CA LEU A 85 23.35 -14.46 5.86
C LEU A 85 23.91 -15.24 7.06
N ALA A 86 24.31 -14.54 8.11
CA ALA A 86 24.84 -15.17 9.33
C ALA A 86 23.80 -16.00 10.09
N THR A 87 22.51 -15.61 10.07
CA THR A 87 21.46 -16.28 10.86
C THR A 87 20.59 -17.25 10.06
N SER A 88 20.34 -16.96 8.78
CA SER A 88 19.33 -17.64 7.96
C SER A 88 19.91 -18.29 6.70
N GLY A 89 21.23 -18.20 6.49
CA GLY A 89 21.87 -18.69 5.28
C GLY A 89 21.38 -17.97 4.01
N GLY A 90 21.44 -18.66 2.87
CA GLY A 90 21.12 -18.07 1.56
C GLY A 90 19.64 -17.73 1.33
N ASP A 91 18.73 -18.36 2.07
CA ASP A 91 17.28 -18.19 1.85
C ASP A 91 16.76 -16.81 2.31
N GLY A 92 17.42 -16.18 3.28
CA GLY A 92 17.00 -14.86 3.78
C GLY A 92 17.29 -13.70 2.81
N GLY A 93 18.22 -13.88 1.87
CA GLY A 93 18.66 -12.83 0.94
C GLY A 93 17.53 -12.17 0.16
N PRO A 94 16.68 -12.93 -0.56
CA PRO A 94 15.52 -12.37 -1.27
C PRO A 94 14.53 -11.62 -0.37
N LEU A 95 14.32 -12.07 0.88
CA LEU A 95 13.41 -11.40 1.83
C LEU A 95 13.99 -10.04 2.25
N TRP A 96 15.29 -10.01 2.56
CA TRP A 96 15.99 -8.79 2.93
C TRP A 96 16.06 -7.79 1.79
N ALA A 97 16.33 -8.26 0.57
CA ALA A 97 16.33 -7.40 -0.62
C ALA A 97 14.97 -6.72 -0.81
N ALA A 98 13.86 -7.47 -0.69
CA ALA A 98 12.52 -6.91 -0.78
C ALA A 98 12.20 -5.90 0.35
N ALA A 99 12.75 -6.12 1.56
CA ALA A 99 12.62 -5.18 2.67
C ALA A 99 13.36 -3.87 2.39
N CYS A 100 14.60 -3.95 1.91
CA CYS A 100 15.38 -2.78 1.52
C CYS A 100 14.75 -2.02 0.37
N ASP A 101 14.23 -2.72 -0.65
CA ASP A 101 13.55 -2.10 -1.79
C ASP A 101 12.34 -1.27 -1.34
N LEU A 102 11.60 -1.73 -0.32
CA LEU A 102 10.49 -0.97 0.28
C LEU A 102 10.98 0.29 1.00
N VAL A 103 12.02 0.18 1.83
CA VAL A 103 12.59 1.31 2.58
C VAL A 103 13.17 2.36 1.63
N GLU A 104 13.93 1.92 0.62
CA GLU A 104 14.50 2.79 -0.41
C GLU A 104 13.41 3.48 -1.23
N ALA A 105 12.38 2.76 -1.64
CA ALA A 105 11.25 3.31 -2.39
C ALA A 105 10.54 4.45 -1.64
N LEU A 106 10.38 4.31 -0.32
CA LEU A 106 9.82 5.34 0.55
C LEU A 106 10.76 6.55 0.67
N LEU A 107 11.97 6.33 1.18
CA LEU A 107 12.86 7.41 1.62
C LEU A 107 13.52 8.16 0.45
N LEU A 108 13.96 7.45 -0.59
CA LEU A 108 14.46 8.12 -1.81
C LEU A 108 13.35 8.81 -2.58
N GLY A 109 12.11 8.33 -2.41
CA GLY A 109 10.92 8.98 -2.97
C GLY A 109 10.73 10.39 -2.42
N VAL A 110 10.89 10.58 -1.11
CA VAL A 110 10.86 11.91 -0.47
C VAL A 110 11.90 12.82 -1.10
N ARG A 111 13.17 12.40 -1.11
CA ARG A 111 14.28 13.20 -1.69
C ARG A 111 14.01 13.60 -3.13
N SER A 112 13.40 12.72 -3.93
CA SER A 112 13.11 13.00 -5.34
C SER A 112 12.07 14.11 -5.54
N HIS A 113 11.13 14.28 -4.61
CA HIS A 113 10.01 15.22 -4.70
C HIS A 113 10.19 16.47 -3.82
N LEU A 114 10.98 16.36 -2.76
CA LEU A 114 11.15 17.36 -1.72
C LEU A 114 12.65 17.59 -1.49
N GLN A 115 13.34 18.14 -2.50
CA GLN A 115 14.79 18.31 -2.50
C GLN A 115 15.30 19.25 -1.39
N ASP A 116 14.44 20.17 -0.93
CA ASP A 116 14.76 21.14 0.12
C ASP A 116 14.57 20.57 1.53
N VAL A 117 13.93 19.41 1.68
CA VAL A 117 13.79 18.75 2.98
C VAL A 117 15.11 18.09 3.34
N ARG A 118 15.76 18.61 4.38
CA ARG A 118 17.01 18.04 4.90
C ARG A 118 16.70 16.76 5.68
N THR A 119 17.62 15.81 5.61
CA THR A 119 17.54 14.53 6.30
C THR A 119 18.77 14.32 7.17
N GLU A 120 18.56 13.97 8.44
CA GLU A 120 19.61 13.47 9.32
C GLU A 120 19.45 11.96 9.45
N CYS A 121 20.53 11.21 9.20
CA CYS A 121 20.50 9.76 9.17
C CYS A 121 21.38 9.17 10.27
N GLU A 122 20.80 8.27 11.06
CA GLU A 122 21.50 7.50 12.08
C GLU A 122 21.40 6.01 11.77
N LEU A 123 22.55 5.35 11.65
CA LEU A 123 22.65 3.89 11.48
C LEU A 123 23.26 3.29 12.74
N ARG A 124 22.54 2.34 13.37
CA ARG A 124 23.03 1.58 14.53
C ARG A 124 23.10 0.09 14.24
N LEU A 125 24.13 -0.55 14.78
CA LEU A 125 24.29 -2.00 14.79
C LEU A 125 24.14 -2.52 16.22
N ALA A 126 23.47 -3.66 16.37
CA ALA A 126 23.51 -4.37 17.65
C ALA A 126 24.96 -4.70 18.01
N ASN A 127 25.30 -4.48 19.27
CA ASN A 127 26.51 -5.06 19.83
C ASN A 127 26.37 -6.58 19.76
N GLU A 128 27.48 -7.29 19.51
CA GLU A 128 27.53 -8.75 19.38
C GLU A 128 27.12 -9.51 20.65
N GLU A 129 26.79 -8.81 21.74
CA GLU A 129 26.33 -9.44 22.95
C GLU A 129 25.04 -10.24 22.70
N PRO A 130 24.95 -11.47 23.24
CA PRO A 130 23.80 -12.35 23.09
C PRO A 130 22.63 -11.84 23.94
N CYS A 131 22.06 -10.71 23.54
CA CYS A 131 20.81 -10.21 24.08
C CYS A 131 19.62 -10.79 23.29
N SER A 132 18.47 -10.84 23.97
CA SER A 132 17.21 -11.52 23.65
C SER A 132 16.80 -11.65 22.16
N VAL A 133 15.87 -12.57 21.88
CA VAL A 133 15.26 -12.79 20.54
C VAL A 133 14.60 -11.50 19.98
N ASP A 134 14.32 -10.52 20.84
CA ASP A 134 13.69 -9.25 20.47
C ASP A 134 14.67 -8.12 20.16
N THR A 135 15.96 -8.43 20.03
CA THR A 135 16.98 -7.43 19.73
C THR A 135 17.03 -7.12 18.23
N ASP A 136 17.02 -5.83 17.89
CA ASP A 136 17.21 -5.32 16.54
C ASP A 136 18.68 -5.45 16.13
N VAL A 137 18.98 -6.05 14.97
CA VAL A 137 20.36 -6.30 14.52
C VAL A 137 20.96 -5.10 13.80
N VAL A 138 20.17 -4.46 12.94
CA VAL A 138 20.50 -3.20 12.28
C VAL A 138 19.29 -2.29 12.32
N SER A 139 19.51 -1.02 12.64
CA SER A 139 18.44 -0.02 12.66
C SER A 139 18.87 1.25 11.94
N LEU A 140 17.97 1.78 11.14
CA LEU A 140 18.07 3.04 10.43
C LEU A 140 17.02 3.99 11.02
N LYS A 141 17.46 5.16 11.47
CA LYS A 141 16.60 6.28 11.81
C LYS A 141 16.86 7.43 10.85
N VAL A 142 15.80 8.04 10.34
CA VAL A 142 15.87 9.22 9.48
C VAL A 142 14.99 10.30 10.09
N ARG A 143 15.59 11.46 10.38
CA ARG A 143 14.88 12.66 10.82
C ARG A 143 14.74 13.63 9.66
N PHE A 144 13.54 14.15 9.44
CA PHE A 144 13.25 15.14 8.41
C PHE A 144 13.18 16.54 9.01
N SER A 145 13.73 17.54 8.32
CA SER A 145 13.65 18.95 8.77
C SER A 145 12.24 19.56 8.69
N ALA A 146 11.31 18.86 8.05
CA ALA A 146 9.90 19.22 7.95
C ALA A 146 9.05 17.97 8.17
N ALA A 147 7.99 18.10 8.97
CA ALA A 147 7.12 16.98 9.30
C ALA A 147 5.70 17.45 9.70
N PRO A 148 4.67 16.60 9.52
CA PRO A 148 4.74 15.32 8.81
C PRO A 148 4.92 15.53 7.31
N LEU A 149 5.59 14.61 6.62
CA LEU A 149 5.60 14.57 5.16
C LEU A 149 4.40 13.77 4.68
N ILE A 150 3.65 14.31 3.71
CA ILE A 150 2.42 13.70 3.23
C ILE A 150 2.67 13.10 1.85
N GLY A 151 2.52 11.79 1.77
CA GLY A 151 2.56 10.98 0.56
C GLY A 151 1.17 10.76 0.04
N GLU A 152 0.77 11.54 -0.95
CA GLU A 152 -0.49 11.38 -1.64
C GLU A 152 -0.44 10.17 -2.60
N VAL A 153 -1.23 9.13 -2.33
CA VAL A 153 -1.31 7.96 -3.23
C VAL A 153 -2.25 8.25 -4.41
N ALA A 154 -1.81 7.95 -5.62
CA ALA A 154 -2.56 8.24 -6.85
C ALA A 154 -3.97 7.62 -6.88
N THR A 155 -4.96 8.39 -7.34
CA THR A 155 -6.36 7.97 -7.45
C THR A 155 -6.56 6.63 -8.18
N PRO A 156 -5.86 6.30 -9.28
CA PRO A 156 -6.02 5.01 -9.95
C PRO A 156 -5.66 3.79 -9.06
N SER A 157 -4.89 3.99 -8.00
CA SER A 157 -4.63 2.95 -6.99
C SER A 157 -5.83 2.68 -6.07
N ARG A 158 -6.85 3.53 -6.08
CA ARG A 158 -8.08 3.40 -5.30
C ARG A 158 -7.80 3.20 -3.82
N PHE A 159 -6.79 3.89 -3.33
CA PHE A 159 -6.26 3.78 -1.98
C PHE A 159 -6.77 4.97 -1.16
N CYS A 160 -7.52 4.72 -0.09
CA CYS A 160 -8.16 5.74 0.72
C CYS A 160 -7.34 6.19 1.92
N HIS A 161 -6.02 6.12 1.80
CA HIS A 161 -5.10 6.59 2.80
C HIS A 161 -4.04 7.49 2.18
N GLU A 162 -3.56 8.42 2.98
CA GLU A 162 -2.30 9.12 2.73
C GLU A 162 -1.19 8.41 3.50
N VAL A 163 0.03 8.45 2.97
CA VAL A 163 1.21 7.92 3.64
C VAL A 163 1.89 9.06 4.37
N HIS A 164 1.86 9.06 5.69
CA HIS A 164 2.48 10.09 6.51
C HIS A 164 3.80 9.59 7.06
N LEU A 165 4.86 10.36 6.85
CA LEU A 165 6.14 10.17 7.54
C LEU A 165 6.24 11.23 8.62
N LEU A 166 6.38 10.80 9.88
CA LEU A 166 6.59 11.72 11.00
C LEU A 166 7.98 12.34 10.96
N GLU A 167 8.27 13.19 11.94
CA GLU A 167 9.57 13.85 12.09
C GLU A 167 10.73 12.86 12.10
N GLU A 168 10.60 11.77 12.85
CA GLU A 168 11.55 10.67 12.88
C GLU A 168 10.87 9.40 12.38
N VAL A 169 11.50 8.75 11.40
CA VAL A 169 11.07 7.45 10.87
C VAL A 169 12.17 6.43 11.10
N GLY A 170 11.79 5.28 11.65
CA GLY A 170 12.70 4.20 12.02
C GLY A 170 12.39 2.92 11.27
N PHE A 171 13.43 2.22 10.83
CA PHE A 171 13.36 0.86 10.29
C PHE A 171 14.39 0.00 10.98
N ALA A 172 13.96 -1.09 11.61
CA ALA A 172 14.87 -1.97 12.34
C ALA A 172 14.64 -3.44 11.99
N LEU A 173 15.70 -4.11 11.54
CA LEU A 173 15.68 -5.55 11.28
C LEU A 173 15.73 -6.27 12.62
N ARG A 174 14.67 -7.00 12.98
CA ARG A 174 14.72 -7.92 14.12
C ARG A 174 15.61 -9.10 13.79
N ARG A 175 16.31 -9.62 14.80
CA ARG A 175 17.13 -10.82 14.65
C ARG A 175 16.32 -11.95 13.98
N PRO A 176 16.74 -12.43 12.80
CA PRO A 176 15.99 -13.48 12.13
C PRO A 176 15.93 -14.74 13.00
N PRO A 177 14.80 -15.47 13.00
CA PRO A 177 14.67 -16.68 13.79
C PRO A 177 15.68 -17.72 13.30
N THR A 178 16.42 -18.32 14.24
CA THR A 178 17.46 -19.32 13.92
C THR A 178 16.90 -20.69 13.59
N LYS A 179 15.59 -20.93 13.76
CA LYS A 179 15.05 -22.28 13.91
C LYS A 179 14.23 -22.82 12.74
N THR A 180 13.68 -22.01 11.84
CA THR A 180 13.00 -22.54 10.63
C THR A 180 13.03 -21.59 9.42
N ALA A 181 13.17 -22.16 8.21
CA ALA A 181 13.04 -21.44 6.93
C ALA A 181 11.62 -20.87 6.66
N ARG A 182 10.66 -21.11 7.56
CA ARG A 182 9.26 -20.67 7.43
C ARG A 182 8.96 -19.38 8.17
N ASP A 183 9.82 -18.99 9.10
CA ASP A 183 9.60 -17.78 9.86
C ASP A 183 9.87 -16.53 9.01
N PRO A 184 9.06 -15.47 9.15
CA PRO A 184 9.26 -14.25 8.37
C PRO A 184 10.52 -13.51 8.80
N LEU A 185 11.12 -12.80 7.84
CA LEU A 185 12.00 -11.69 8.15
C LEU A 185 11.13 -10.51 8.63
N VAL A 186 11.44 -9.96 9.81
CA VAL A 186 10.63 -8.91 10.43
C VAL A 186 11.40 -7.60 10.43
N LEU A 187 10.82 -6.58 9.78
CA LEU A 187 11.30 -5.21 9.79
C LEU A 187 10.36 -4.37 10.64
N ARG A 188 10.78 -3.99 11.84
CA ARG A 188 10.06 -3.03 12.68
C ARG A 188 10.05 -1.66 12.03
N VAL A 189 8.96 -0.93 12.24
CA VAL A 189 8.73 0.39 11.67
C VAL A 189 8.25 1.34 12.76
N GLU A 190 8.80 2.55 12.75
CA GLU A 190 8.39 3.66 13.60
C GLU A 190 8.21 4.90 12.73
N GLY A 191 7.26 5.78 13.07
CA GLY A 191 7.03 7.03 12.34
C GLY A 191 6.38 6.92 10.95
N LEU A 192 6.00 5.71 10.51
CA LEU A 192 5.21 5.49 9.29
C LEU A 192 3.73 5.32 9.64
N GLU A 193 2.89 6.20 9.11
CA GLU A 193 1.45 6.16 9.31
C GLU A 193 0.71 6.13 7.99
N LEU A 194 -0.39 5.39 7.95
CA LEU A 194 -1.34 5.46 6.85
C LEU A 194 -2.60 6.14 7.35
N ALA A 195 -2.66 7.45 7.19
CA ALA A 195 -3.79 8.26 7.64
C ALA A 195 -4.97 8.06 6.70
N GLU A 196 -6.20 7.92 7.21
CA GLU A 196 -7.38 7.94 6.35
C GLU A 196 -7.50 9.31 5.63
N LEU A 197 -8.16 9.36 4.47
CA LEU A 197 -8.34 10.63 3.77
C LEU A 197 -9.00 11.68 4.69
N PRO A 198 -8.52 12.94 4.73
CA PRO A 198 -8.99 13.95 5.69
C PRO A 198 -10.50 14.21 5.70
N GLU A 199 -11.19 13.96 4.59
CA GLU A 199 -12.64 14.15 4.46
C GLU A 199 -13.49 12.99 5.01
N ILE A 200 -12.93 11.78 5.17
CA ILE A 200 -13.67 10.59 5.61
C ILE A 200 -14.24 10.75 7.03
N PRO A 201 -13.49 11.22 8.05
CA PRO A 201 -14.07 11.47 9.38
C PRO A 201 -15.27 12.41 9.36
N GLY A 202 -15.16 13.51 8.59
CA GLY A 202 -16.22 14.49 8.42
C GLY A 202 -17.45 13.90 7.73
N LEU A 203 -17.25 13.17 6.63
CA LEU A 203 -18.29 12.46 5.90
C LEU A 203 -19.03 11.46 6.81
N ARG A 204 -18.27 10.61 7.52
CA ARG A 204 -18.82 9.62 8.46
C ARG A 204 -19.68 10.28 9.54
N ARG A 205 -19.20 11.37 10.16
CA ARG A 205 -19.97 12.11 11.17
C ARG A 205 -21.23 12.72 10.58
N LYS A 206 -21.14 13.32 9.40
CA LYS A 206 -22.27 13.95 8.70
C LYS A 206 -23.36 12.95 8.34
N ILE A 207 -23.00 11.79 7.78
CA ILE A 207 -23.96 10.74 7.43
C ILE A 207 -24.60 10.17 8.70
N LYS A 208 -23.80 9.84 9.73
CA LYS A 208 -24.33 9.35 11.02
C LYS A 208 -25.32 10.31 11.65
N THR A 209 -25.01 11.61 11.65
CA THR A 209 -25.90 12.65 12.20
C THR A 209 -27.18 12.79 11.39
N SER A 210 -27.08 12.71 10.05
CA SER A 210 -28.23 12.88 9.16
C SER A 210 -29.20 11.70 9.21
N LEU A 211 -28.68 10.48 9.41
CA LEU A 211 -29.48 9.25 9.38
C LEU A 211 -29.89 8.76 10.78
N GLY A 212 -29.21 9.18 11.85
CA GLY A 212 -29.55 8.80 13.22
C GLY A 212 -29.58 7.27 13.42
N SER A 213 -30.72 6.76 13.89
CA SER A 213 -30.96 5.32 14.08
C SER A 213 -30.97 4.52 12.78
N ASP A 214 -31.21 5.17 11.64
CA ASP A 214 -31.28 4.52 10.34
C ASP A 214 -29.90 4.38 9.69
N PHE A 215 -28.80 4.72 10.38
CA PHE A 215 -27.44 4.61 9.85
C PHE A 215 -27.03 3.15 9.61
N ASN A 216 -27.14 2.72 8.35
CA ASN A 216 -26.71 1.40 7.88
C ASN A 216 -26.10 1.52 6.47
N ILE A 217 -25.62 0.40 5.91
CA ILE A 217 -24.94 0.40 4.62
C ILE A 217 -25.82 0.91 3.47
N ASP A 218 -27.09 0.53 3.42
CA ASP A 218 -28.04 0.92 2.36
C ASP A 218 -28.37 2.41 2.41
N THR A 219 -28.71 2.91 3.60
CA THR A 219 -29.10 4.31 3.80
C THR A 219 -27.90 5.24 3.67
N ALA A 220 -26.73 4.86 4.19
CA ALA A 220 -25.50 5.63 4.03
C ALA A 220 -25.06 5.71 2.57
N TYR A 221 -25.14 4.60 1.83
CA TYR A 221 -24.81 4.59 0.40
C TYR A 221 -25.80 5.42 -0.42
N SER A 222 -27.10 5.30 -0.12
CA SER A 222 -28.14 6.10 -0.78
C SER A 222 -27.95 7.60 -0.50
N TRP A 223 -27.61 7.95 0.75
CA TRP A 223 -27.24 9.31 1.12
C TRP A 223 -26.04 9.80 0.30
N TRP A 224 -24.98 9.01 0.19
CA TRP A 224 -23.79 9.36 -0.59
C TRP A 224 -24.14 9.67 -2.05
N LEU A 225 -24.90 8.80 -2.72
CA LEU A 225 -25.30 9.01 -4.11
C LEU A 225 -26.11 10.30 -4.32
N GLN A 226 -26.96 10.67 -3.36
CA GLN A 226 -27.78 11.87 -3.45
C GLN A 226 -26.99 13.17 -3.18
N HIS A 227 -25.92 13.09 -2.39
CA HIS A 227 -25.25 14.29 -1.85
C HIS A 227 -23.82 14.50 -2.37
N LYS A 228 -23.15 13.47 -2.90
CA LYS A 228 -21.72 13.52 -3.26
C LYS A 228 -21.37 14.68 -4.20
N ASP A 229 -22.20 14.98 -5.19
CA ASP A 229 -21.88 16.00 -6.19
C ASP A 229 -21.95 17.42 -5.63
N LYS A 230 -22.83 17.66 -4.63
CA LYS A 230 -23.00 18.96 -3.96
C LYS A 230 -22.04 19.15 -2.79
N GLU A 231 -21.92 18.12 -1.95
CA GLU A 231 -21.21 18.19 -0.66
C GLU A 231 -19.72 17.85 -0.80
N TYR A 232 -19.37 17.04 -1.80
CA TYR A 232 -18.02 16.52 -2.05
C TYR A 232 -17.68 16.64 -3.53
N PRO A 233 -17.72 17.84 -4.14
CA PRO A 233 -17.56 17.99 -5.58
C PRO A 233 -16.19 17.47 -6.06
N LEU A 234 -16.13 17.00 -7.31
CA LEU A 234 -14.98 16.29 -7.88
C LEU A 234 -13.67 17.08 -7.91
N ASP A 235 -13.74 18.41 -7.91
CA ASP A 235 -12.58 19.31 -7.83
C ASP A 235 -11.94 19.36 -6.44
N ARG A 236 -12.72 19.09 -5.38
CA ARG A 236 -12.27 19.20 -3.99
C ARG A 236 -12.16 17.87 -3.26
N SER A 237 -13.00 16.89 -3.61
CA SER A 237 -13.06 15.60 -2.92
C SER A 237 -12.24 14.53 -3.62
N LYS A 238 -11.19 14.07 -2.94
CA LYS A 238 -10.38 12.95 -3.43
C LYS A 238 -11.13 11.63 -3.31
N PHE A 239 -11.89 11.44 -2.25
CA PHE A 239 -12.71 10.27 -2.02
C PHE A 239 -13.75 10.12 -3.13
N HIS A 240 -14.39 11.21 -3.56
CA HIS A 240 -15.28 11.19 -4.71
C HIS A 240 -14.55 10.81 -6.00
N ARG A 241 -13.36 11.38 -6.26
CA ARG A 241 -12.53 10.97 -7.42
C ARG A 241 -12.16 9.49 -7.38
N ILE A 242 -11.81 8.94 -6.21
CA ILE A 242 -11.55 7.50 -6.03
C ILE A 242 -12.80 6.68 -6.34
N TYR A 243 -13.96 7.09 -5.83
CA TYR A 243 -15.24 6.45 -6.11
C TYR A 243 -15.53 6.42 -7.62
N GLU A 244 -15.42 7.57 -8.31
CA GLU A 244 -15.61 7.66 -9.77
C GLU A 244 -14.55 6.89 -10.57
N SER A 245 -13.31 6.80 -10.07
CA SER A 245 -12.24 6.00 -10.71
C SER A 245 -12.56 4.51 -10.78
N LEU A 246 -13.41 4.03 -9.87
CA LEU A 246 -13.90 2.67 -9.85
C LEU A 246 -15.26 2.61 -10.55
N TRP A 247 -16.28 3.24 -9.98
CA TRP A 247 -17.68 3.05 -10.37
C TRP A 247 -18.13 3.87 -11.59
N GLY A 248 -17.35 4.88 -11.99
CA GLY A 248 -17.55 5.62 -13.24
C GLY A 248 -17.14 4.81 -14.48
N MET A 249 -16.46 3.67 -14.32
CA MET A 249 -16.12 2.78 -15.43
C MET A 249 -17.32 1.95 -15.86
N ARG A 250 -17.62 1.94 -17.17
CA ARG A 250 -18.71 1.12 -17.76
C ARG A 250 -18.66 -0.35 -17.35
N THR A 251 -17.46 -0.92 -17.23
CA THR A 251 -17.27 -2.33 -16.80
C THR A 251 -17.65 -2.57 -15.34
N MET A 252 -17.47 -1.58 -14.46
CA MET A 252 -17.83 -1.69 -13.05
C MET A 252 -19.33 -1.49 -12.83
N GLN A 253 -20.00 -0.76 -13.71
CA GLN A 253 -21.46 -0.61 -13.69
C GLN A 253 -22.21 -1.92 -13.97
N MET A 254 -21.53 -2.94 -14.50
CA MET A 254 -22.09 -4.28 -14.69
C MET A 254 -22.00 -5.16 -13.44
N LEU A 255 -21.30 -4.72 -12.39
CA LEU A 255 -21.16 -5.46 -11.16
C LEU A 255 -22.40 -5.27 -10.27
N PRO A 256 -22.73 -6.24 -9.38
CA PRO A 256 -23.85 -6.11 -8.47
C PRO A 256 -23.74 -4.84 -7.60
N LYS A 257 -24.87 -4.15 -7.39
CA LYS A 257 -24.96 -2.95 -6.53
C LYS A 257 -24.33 -3.18 -5.15
N GLN A 258 -24.50 -4.38 -4.59
CA GLN A 258 -23.91 -4.75 -3.30
C GLN A 258 -22.39 -4.51 -3.25
N MET A 259 -21.66 -4.77 -4.34
CA MET A 259 -20.21 -4.57 -4.35
C MET A 259 -19.83 -3.08 -4.25
N SER A 260 -20.63 -2.20 -4.84
CA SER A 260 -20.46 -0.74 -4.70
C SER A 260 -20.77 -0.23 -3.31
N MET A 261 -21.79 -0.80 -2.67
CA MET A 261 -22.13 -0.54 -1.27
C MET A 261 -21.02 -1.02 -0.33
N ASP A 262 -20.55 -2.25 -0.48
CA ASP A 262 -19.49 -2.82 0.34
C ASP A 262 -18.18 -2.02 0.23
N PHE A 263 -17.84 -1.58 -0.98
CA PHE A 263 -16.70 -0.71 -1.23
C PHE A 263 -16.84 0.63 -0.51
N PHE A 264 -17.96 1.33 -0.74
CA PHE A 264 -18.25 2.60 -0.09
C PHE A 264 -18.20 2.47 1.44
N TRP A 265 -18.86 1.43 1.97
CA TRP A 265 -18.95 1.17 3.41
C TRP A 265 -17.58 0.90 4.04
N SER A 266 -16.76 0.08 3.38
CA SER A 266 -15.39 -0.19 3.82
C SER A 266 -14.53 1.08 3.88
N PHE A 267 -14.73 2.00 2.93
CA PHE A 267 -13.98 3.25 2.88
C PHE A 267 -14.51 4.28 3.89
N LEU A 268 -15.82 4.39 4.04
CA LEU A 268 -16.46 5.25 5.04
C LEU A 268 -16.01 4.87 6.46
N HIS A 269 -15.75 3.58 6.70
CA HIS A 269 -15.24 3.05 7.96
C HIS A 269 -13.73 2.78 7.94
N GLY A 270 -13.01 3.38 7.00
CA GLY A 270 -11.55 3.45 7.04
C GLY A 270 -11.07 4.01 8.38
N THR A 271 -9.87 3.62 8.78
CA THR A 271 -9.19 4.10 9.98
C THR A 271 -7.74 4.40 9.64
N ASN A 272 -7.13 5.24 10.47
CA ASN A 272 -5.67 5.34 10.51
C ASN A 272 -5.06 3.96 10.76
N CYS A 273 -4.01 3.64 10.02
CA CYS A 273 -3.30 2.38 10.15
C CYS A 273 -1.86 2.67 10.54
N HIS A 274 -1.55 2.45 11.82
CA HIS A 274 -0.21 2.56 12.38
C HIS A 274 0.51 1.23 12.19
N LEU A 275 1.58 1.25 11.39
CA LEU A 275 2.35 0.04 11.08
C LEU A 275 3.48 -0.10 12.09
N GLU A 276 3.52 -1.22 12.81
CA GLU A 276 4.58 -1.54 13.78
C GLU A 276 5.68 -2.38 13.14
N ALA A 277 5.32 -3.22 12.16
CA ALA A 277 6.29 -4.06 11.46
C ALA A 277 5.79 -4.51 10.09
N PHE A 278 6.73 -4.79 9.20
CA PHE A 278 6.54 -5.59 7.99
C PHE A 278 7.13 -6.98 8.19
N MET A 279 6.40 -8.00 7.75
CA MET A 279 6.79 -9.41 7.79
C MET A 279 6.94 -9.94 6.36
N PHE A 280 8.16 -10.29 5.98
CA PHE A 280 8.49 -10.79 4.66
C PHE A 280 8.57 -12.31 4.68
N HIS A 281 7.81 -12.95 3.80
CA HIS A 281 7.72 -14.41 3.68
C HIS A 281 8.08 -14.84 2.26
N HIS A 282 8.63 -16.05 2.12
CA HIS A 282 8.63 -16.68 0.81
C HIS A 282 7.20 -17.03 0.39
N GLY A 283 6.87 -16.77 -0.87
CA GLY A 283 5.66 -17.27 -1.49
C GLY A 283 5.82 -18.74 -1.89
N LYS A 284 4.95 -19.20 -2.79
CA LYS A 284 5.02 -20.57 -3.36
C LYS A 284 6.37 -20.87 -4.05
N CYS A 285 7.12 -19.84 -4.43
CA CYS A 285 8.46 -19.93 -4.97
C CYS A 285 9.33 -18.95 -4.18
N SER A 286 10.58 -19.32 -3.90
CA SER A 286 11.53 -18.53 -3.11
C SER A 286 11.75 -17.12 -3.68
N SER A 287 11.70 -16.98 -5.01
CA SER A 287 11.82 -15.69 -5.71
C SER A 287 10.62 -14.75 -5.53
N ARG A 288 9.47 -15.25 -5.09
CA ARG A 288 8.25 -14.45 -4.93
C ARG A 288 8.05 -14.08 -3.47
N VAL A 289 8.58 -12.95 -3.06
CA VAL A 289 8.40 -12.45 -1.69
C VAL A 289 6.98 -11.93 -1.47
N ARG A 290 6.41 -12.31 -0.32
CA ARG A 290 5.13 -11.87 0.19
C ARG A 290 5.34 -10.98 1.41
N ILE A 291 4.47 -9.99 1.60
CA ILE A 291 4.55 -9.07 2.72
C ILE A 291 3.22 -9.05 3.48
N ALA A 292 3.31 -9.20 4.79
CA ALA A 292 2.26 -8.89 5.74
C ALA A 292 2.68 -7.69 6.60
N ALA A 293 1.74 -7.02 7.22
CA ALA A 293 2.02 -5.95 8.18
C ALA A 293 1.42 -6.28 9.54
N GLN A 294 2.17 -5.97 10.59
CA GLN A 294 1.65 -5.87 11.93
C GLN A 294 1.16 -4.44 12.14
N ARG A 295 -0.12 -4.31 12.45
CA ARG A 295 -0.74 -3.03 12.79
C ARG A 295 -0.80 -2.87 14.30
N GLY A 296 -0.43 -1.68 14.78
CA GLY A 296 -0.59 -1.34 16.19
C GLY A 296 -2.05 -1.12 16.59
N PRO A 297 -2.31 -0.99 17.90
CA PRO A 297 -3.63 -0.59 18.37
C PRO A 297 -3.97 0.83 17.90
N GLY A 298 -5.26 1.17 17.84
CA GLY A 298 -5.69 2.57 17.68
C GLY A 298 -5.13 3.44 18.81
N ARG A 299 -4.76 4.68 18.51
CA ARG A 299 -4.08 5.58 19.47
C ARG A 299 -4.99 6.13 20.54
N ASN A 300 -6.27 6.25 20.21
CA ASN A 300 -7.30 6.74 21.11
C ASN A 300 -8.49 5.76 21.14
N THR A 301 -9.47 6.03 22.01
CA THR A 301 -10.63 5.16 22.19
C THR A 301 -11.50 5.11 20.92
N GLU A 302 -11.74 6.24 20.27
CA GLU A 302 -12.53 6.31 19.03
C GLU A 302 -11.91 5.47 17.91
N GLU A 303 -10.61 5.60 17.69
CA GLU A 303 -9.89 4.79 16.71
C GLU A 303 -9.95 3.30 17.05
N ARG A 304 -9.79 2.91 18.32
CA ARG A 304 -9.87 1.50 18.74
C ARG A 304 -11.25 0.91 18.49
N GLU A 305 -12.32 1.64 18.81
CA GLU A 305 -13.69 1.22 18.56
C GLU A 305 -13.98 1.09 17.06
N LEU A 306 -13.57 2.09 16.29
CA LEU A 306 -13.73 2.08 14.84
C LEU A 306 -12.88 0.98 14.18
N LEU A 307 -11.72 0.65 14.74
CA LEU A 307 -10.88 -0.46 14.30
C LEU A 307 -11.54 -1.81 14.55
N ALA A 308 -12.13 -1.99 15.73
CA ALA A 308 -12.87 -3.18 16.10
C ALA A 308 -14.09 -3.40 15.18
N PHE A 309 -14.73 -2.30 14.74
CA PHE A 309 -15.83 -2.34 13.79
C PHE A 309 -15.37 -2.60 12.34
N SER A 310 -14.33 -1.90 11.87
CA SER A 310 -13.89 -1.90 10.47
C SER A 310 -13.07 -3.13 10.08
N ALA A 311 -12.29 -3.70 11.00
CA ALA A 311 -11.44 -4.84 10.70
C ALA A 311 -12.24 -6.09 10.24
N PRO A 312 -13.35 -6.49 10.90
CA PRO A 312 -14.22 -7.55 10.40
C PRO A 312 -14.76 -7.28 8.99
N LEU A 313 -15.18 -6.04 8.70
CA LEU A 313 -15.69 -5.66 7.38
C LEU A 313 -14.61 -5.81 6.30
N ALA A 314 -13.41 -5.31 6.56
CA ALA A 314 -12.28 -5.43 5.63
C ALA A 314 -11.88 -6.90 5.40
N LYS A 315 -11.88 -7.72 6.46
CA LYS A 315 -11.63 -9.17 6.38
C LYS A 315 -12.68 -9.88 5.52
N GLN A 316 -13.96 -9.60 5.74
CA GLN A 316 -15.06 -10.17 4.96
C GLN A 316 -14.99 -9.75 3.49
N ALA A 317 -14.78 -8.46 3.23
CA ALA A 317 -14.64 -7.93 1.87
C ALA A 317 -13.45 -8.56 1.13
N LEU A 318 -12.30 -8.70 1.80
CA LEU A 318 -11.13 -9.37 1.23
C LEU A 318 -11.40 -10.86 0.97
N ALA A 319 -12.04 -11.55 1.91
CA ALA A 319 -12.38 -12.96 1.77
C ALA A 319 -13.28 -13.22 0.55
N ALA A 320 -14.31 -12.39 0.38
CA ALA A 320 -15.27 -12.53 -0.71
C ALA A 320 -14.73 -12.07 -2.07
N ASN A 321 -13.95 -10.98 -2.10
CA ASN A 321 -13.72 -10.23 -3.34
C ASN A 321 -12.27 -10.20 -3.82
N ARG A 322 -11.30 -10.84 -3.15
CA ARG A 322 -9.87 -10.70 -3.49
C ARG A 322 -9.54 -10.90 -4.97
N SER A 323 -10.05 -11.95 -5.61
CA SER A 323 -9.75 -12.24 -7.02
C SER A 323 -10.19 -11.09 -7.94
N ASN A 324 -11.41 -10.59 -7.76
CA ASN A 324 -11.92 -9.44 -8.51
C ASN A 324 -11.19 -8.15 -8.13
N GLY A 325 -10.90 -7.98 -6.84
CA GLY A 325 -10.16 -6.86 -6.30
C GLY A 325 -8.75 -6.75 -6.90
N GLU A 326 -8.02 -7.84 -7.03
CA GLU A 326 -6.68 -7.84 -7.64
C GLU A 326 -6.72 -7.45 -9.13
N ARG A 327 -7.81 -7.75 -9.85
CA ARG A 327 -7.99 -7.38 -11.25
C ARG A 327 -8.32 -5.90 -11.44
N PHE A 328 -9.18 -5.36 -10.57
CA PHE A 328 -9.71 -4.02 -10.77
C PHE A 328 -9.00 -3.00 -9.88
N ALA A 329 -8.80 -3.30 -8.60
CA ALA A 329 -8.25 -2.40 -7.59
C ALA A 329 -7.03 -3.05 -6.91
N ALA A 330 -6.03 -3.39 -7.72
CA ALA A 330 -4.88 -4.20 -7.29
C ALA A 330 -4.16 -3.62 -6.06
N SER A 331 -3.97 -2.30 -6.01
CA SER A 331 -3.27 -1.63 -4.92
C SER A 331 -4.00 -1.77 -3.58
N VAL A 332 -5.26 -1.33 -3.48
CA VAL A 332 -6.04 -1.44 -2.24
C VAL A 332 -6.31 -2.89 -1.84
N THR A 333 -6.46 -3.81 -2.80
CA THR A 333 -6.63 -5.23 -2.50
C THR A 333 -5.36 -5.85 -1.94
N ASN A 334 -4.19 -5.52 -2.50
CA ASN A 334 -2.91 -5.95 -1.93
C ASN A 334 -2.68 -5.32 -0.56
N PHE A 335 -3.06 -4.06 -0.35
CA PHE A 335 -2.99 -3.45 0.98
C PHE A 335 -3.86 -4.20 1.99
N GLY A 336 -5.13 -4.50 1.64
CA GLY A 336 -5.99 -5.33 2.48
C GLY A 336 -5.37 -6.70 2.78
N ALA A 337 -4.77 -7.35 1.77
CA ALA A 337 -4.06 -8.63 1.96
C ALA A 337 -2.80 -8.51 2.83
N MET A 338 -2.11 -7.37 2.80
CA MET A 338 -0.94 -7.10 3.65
C MET A 338 -1.37 -7.00 5.12
N VAL A 339 -2.46 -6.27 5.40
CA VAL A 339 -2.93 -6.02 6.77
C VAL A 339 -3.72 -7.21 7.33
N TYR A 340 -4.60 -7.83 6.54
CA TYR A 340 -5.59 -8.79 7.04
C TYR A 340 -5.48 -10.19 6.44
N GLY A 341 -4.66 -10.40 5.40
CA GLY A 341 -4.62 -11.67 4.67
C GLY A 341 -4.31 -12.87 5.57
N ARG A 342 -3.35 -12.72 6.50
CA ARG A 342 -2.97 -13.78 7.44
C ARG A 342 -4.11 -14.13 8.40
N ASP A 343 -4.84 -13.14 8.90
CA ASP A 343 -5.94 -13.33 9.86
C ASP A 343 -7.09 -14.17 9.31
N ILE A 344 -7.25 -14.21 7.98
CA ILE A 344 -8.29 -14.97 7.28
C ILE A 344 -7.72 -16.19 6.54
N GLY A 345 -6.49 -16.60 6.84
CA GLY A 345 -5.86 -17.78 6.24
C GLY A 345 -5.52 -17.62 4.75
N GLN A 346 -5.48 -16.40 4.23
CA GLN A 346 -5.11 -16.12 2.84
C GLN A 346 -3.62 -15.75 2.71
N PRO A 347 -3.01 -15.93 1.51
CA PRO A 347 -1.64 -15.50 1.28
C PRO A 347 -1.46 -13.99 1.52
N PRO A 348 -0.34 -13.54 2.09
CA PRO A 348 -0.07 -12.11 2.20
C PRO A 348 0.07 -11.41 0.83
N ALA A 349 0.26 -10.09 0.85
CA ALA A 349 0.38 -9.29 -0.35
C ALA A 349 1.67 -9.58 -1.13
N SER A 350 1.74 -9.20 -2.40
CA SER A 350 3.01 -9.20 -3.13
C SER A 350 3.90 -8.05 -2.65
N ALA A 351 5.14 -8.36 -2.21
CA ALA A 351 6.08 -7.33 -1.75
C ALA A 351 6.38 -6.30 -2.85
N ARG A 352 6.52 -6.75 -4.10
CA ARG A 352 6.70 -5.87 -5.27
C ARG A 352 5.53 -4.89 -5.46
N VAL A 353 4.30 -5.37 -5.33
CA VAL A 353 3.12 -4.50 -5.49
C VAL A 353 3.04 -3.48 -4.37
N ILE A 354 3.29 -3.89 -3.12
CA ILE A 354 3.32 -2.97 -1.97
C ILE A 354 4.44 -1.94 -2.12
N THR A 355 5.65 -2.37 -2.47
CA THR A 355 6.78 -1.47 -2.74
C THR A 355 6.44 -0.44 -3.81
N LYS A 356 5.75 -0.85 -4.87
CA LYS A 356 5.27 0.06 -5.92
C LYS A 356 4.25 1.07 -5.40
N ILE A 357 3.32 0.67 -4.53
CA ILE A 357 2.38 1.59 -3.86
C ILE A 357 3.16 2.64 -3.06
N PHE A 358 4.23 2.23 -2.39
CA PHE A 358 5.05 3.11 -1.55
C PHE A 358 6.18 3.87 -2.27
N SER A 359 6.34 3.65 -3.57
CA SER A 359 7.36 4.33 -4.37
C SER A 359 6.87 5.67 -4.92
N ALA A 360 7.78 6.64 -5.02
CA ALA A 360 7.48 7.94 -5.60
C ALA A 360 7.13 7.87 -7.10
N ALA A 361 6.07 8.58 -7.48
CA ALA A 361 5.65 8.76 -8.85
C ALA A 361 6.62 9.67 -9.60
N ARG A 362 7.11 9.26 -10.77
CA ARG A 362 7.99 10.07 -11.63
C ARG A 362 7.27 11.03 -12.60
N TRP A 363 5.95 10.88 -12.70
CA TRP A 363 5.05 11.59 -13.61
C TRP A 363 3.62 11.43 -13.09
N TRP A 364 2.89 12.52 -13.10
CA TRP A 364 1.49 12.63 -12.72
C TRP A 364 0.90 13.83 -13.45
N GLY A 365 -0.37 14.11 -13.23
CA GLY A 365 -1.10 15.17 -13.91
C GLY A 365 -2.56 14.81 -14.07
N HIS A 366 -3.35 15.81 -14.46
CA HIS A 366 -4.77 15.65 -14.71
C HIS A 366 -5.04 14.95 -16.04
N GLY A 367 -6.20 14.29 -16.12
CA GLY A 367 -6.70 13.81 -17.40
C GLY A 367 -7.11 14.97 -18.32
N PRO A 368 -7.18 14.74 -19.64
CA PRO A 368 -7.54 15.81 -20.59
C PRO A 368 -9.04 16.13 -20.59
N ASN A 369 -9.90 15.20 -20.16
CA ASN A 369 -11.36 15.28 -20.31
C ASN A 369 -12.10 14.77 -19.06
N GLY A 370 -13.40 15.00 -19.01
CA GLY A 370 -14.29 14.44 -17.98
C GLY A 370 -13.96 14.95 -16.58
N TRP A 371 -14.28 14.14 -15.57
CA TRP A 371 -13.93 14.45 -14.18
C TRP A 371 -12.41 14.34 -13.92
N GLN A 372 -11.69 13.60 -14.76
CA GLN A 372 -10.26 13.36 -14.61
C GLN A 372 -9.43 14.64 -14.72
N ARG A 373 -9.96 15.69 -15.35
CA ARG A 373 -9.34 17.03 -15.39
C ARG A 373 -9.18 17.67 -14.02
N PHE A 374 -9.94 17.19 -13.03
CA PHE A 374 -9.91 17.64 -11.64
C PHE A 374 -8.97 16.81 -10.75
N ASP A 375 -8.30 15.79 -11.31
CA ASP A 375 -7.48 14.85 -10.57
C ASP A 375 -6.01 14.96 -10.98
N HIS A 376 -5.22 15.75 -10.28
CA HIS A 376 -3.79 15.91 -10.56
C HIS A 376 -2.98 14.61 -10.43
N THR A 377 -3.55 13.53 -9.91
CA THR A 377 -2.89 12.23 -9.79
C THR A 377 -3.35 11.22 -10.86
N TRP A 378 -4.29 11.57 -11.73
CA TRP A 378 -4.91 10.63 -12.67
C TRP A 378 -3.92 9.97 -13.62
N LEU A 379 -2.96 10.74 -14.14
CA LEU A 379 -1.91 10.27 -15.05
C LEU A 379 -0.77 9.52 -14.35
N CYS A 380 -0.81 9.38 -13.02
CA CYS A 380 0.14 8.54 -12.27
C CYS A 380 -0.19 7.05 -12.48
N ARG A 381 0.14 6.57 -13.67
CA ARG A 381 -0.10 5.20 -14.15
C ARG A 381 1.14 4.66 -14.83
N ASP A 382 1.21 3.35 -14.91
CA ASP A 382 2.23 2.69 -15.72
C ASP A 382 2.05 3.05 -17.19
N GLN A 383 3.15 3.15 -17.94
CA GLN A 383 3.07 3.29 -19.39
C GLN A 383 2.88 1.91 -20.00
N THR A 384 1.88 1.79 -20.86
CA THR A 384 1.58 0.58 -21.61
C THR A 384 1.80 0.80 -23.10
N ASN A 385 2.18 -0.26 -23.82
CA ASN A 385 2.18 -0.23 -25.28
C ASN A 385 0.74 -0.36 -25.83
N SER A 386 0.60 -0.39 -27.17
CA SER A 386 -0.69 -0.53 -27.85
C SER A 386 -1.44 -1.82 -27.52
N LEU A 387 -0.75 -2.85 -27.00
CA LEU A 387 -1.35 -4.12 -26.56
C LEU A 387 -1.74 -4.10 -25.07
N GLY A 388 -1.57 -2.98 -24.38
CA GLY A 388 -1.85 -2.86 -22.94
C GLY A 388 -0.79 -3.51 -22.04
N ILE A 389 0.36 -3.93 -22.60
CA ILE A 389 1.47 -4.50 -21.83
C ILE A 389 2.25 -3.35 -21.19
N VAL A 390 2.50 -3.44 -19.88
CA VAL A 390 3.31 -2.48 -19.14
C VAL A 390 4.75 -2.48 -19.67
N VAL A 391 5.18 -1.36 -20.25
CA VAL A 391 6.55 -1.14 -20.74
C VAL A 391 7.41 -0.36 -19.75
N LYS A 392 6.78 0.45 -18.88
CA LYS A 392 7.47 1.21 -17.86
C LYS A 392 6.61 1.28 -16.60
N GLU A 393 7.12 0.70 -15.53
CA GLU A 393 6.49 0.82 -14.23
C GLU A 393 6.68 2.23 -13.66
N GLN A 394 5.71 2.61 -12.85
CA GLN A 394 5.64 3.91 -12.20
C GLN A 394 5.36 3.74 -10.71
N GLY A 395 5.86 4.66 -9.89
CA GLY A 395 5.45 4.74 -8.49
C GLY A 395 4.03 5.23 -8.32
N ARG A 396 3.59 5.41 -7.09
CA ARG A 396 2.20 5.79 -6.79
C ARG A 396 2.07 6.93 -5.79
N ILE A 397 3.14 7.33 -5.11
CA ILE A 397 3.11 8.42 -4.14
C ILE A 397 3.62 9.72 -4.75
N ILE A 398 2.92 10.82 -4.50
CA ILE A 398 3.39 12.19 -4.70
C ILE A 398 3.63 12.77 -3.30
N TRP A 399 4.86 13.22 -3.02
CA TRP A 399 5.22 13.73 -1.71
C TRP A 399 5.06 15.25 -1.68
N ARG A 400 4.44 15.76 -0.61
CA ARG A 400 4.17 17.18 -0.40
C ARG A 400 4.34 17.56 1.07
N LEU A 401 4.56 18.84 1.31
CA LEU A 401 4.55 19.41 2.66
C LEU A 401 3.11 19.68 3.12
N PRO A 402 2.84 19.72 4.44
CA PRO A 402 1.54 20.11 4.96
C PRO A 402 1.16 21.52 4.48
N GLY A 403 -0.08 21.69 4.04
CA GLY A 403 -0.60 22.97 3.55
C GLY A 403 -0.24 23.31 2.10
N GLU A 404 0.62 22.54 1.42
CA GLU A 404 0.80 22.71 -0.03
C GLU A 404 -0.47 22.29 -0.77
N SER A 405 -1.00 23.21 -1.58
CA SER A 405 -2.12 22.94 -2.48
C SER A 405 -1.67 22.16 -3.72
N ASP A 406 -2.44 21.15 -4.12
CA ASP A 406 -2.17 20.26 -5.26
C ASP A 406 -1.91 21.00 -6.59
N SER A 407 -2.41 22.23 -6.76
CA SER A 407 -2.32 23.00 -8.00
C SER A 407 -0.93 23.57 -8.31
N MET A 408 0.03 23.58 -7.38
CA MET A 408 1.24 24.40 -7.51
C MET A 408 2.49 23.67 -8.00
N ARG A 409 2.50 22.33 -8.08
CA ARG A 409 3.70 21.61 -8.51
C ARG A 409 3.54 21.09 -9.94
N PRO A 410 4.27 21.66 -10.93
CA PRO A 410 4.35 21.02 -12.23
C PRO A 410 4.92 19.61 -12.04
N PRO A 411 4.47 18.62 -12.83
CA PRO A 411 5.13 17.32 -12.85
C PRO A 411 6.61 17.55 -13.06
N LEU A 412 7.48 16.80 -12.36
CA LEU A 412 8.90 16.78 -12.71
C LEU A 412 8.98 16.57 -14.22
N GLU A 413 9.52 17.56 -14.94
CA GLU A 413 9.58 17.50 -16.41
C GLU A 413 10.26 16.19 -16.76
N VAL A 414 9.46 15.21 -17.21
CA VAL A 414 10.01 14.02 -17.82
C VAL A 414 10.55 14.53 -19.13
N ARG A 415 11.82 14.94 -19.13
CA ARG A 415 12.55 15.26 -20.35
C ARG A 415 12.25 14.11 -21.30
N PRO A 416 11.53 14.36 -22.41
CA PRO A 416 11.18 13.28 -23.32
C PRO A 416 12.48 12.58 -23.68
N PRO A 417 12.52 11.23 -23.72
CA PRO A 417 13.73 10.52 -24.10
C PRO A 417 14.19 11.17 -25.40
N ARG A 418 15.41 11.74 -25.38
CA ARG A 418 15.97 12.48 -26.53
C ARG A 418 15.67 11.62 -27.74
N ARG A 419 14.79 12.08 -28.63
CA ARG A 419 14.50 11.37 -29.86
C ARG A 419 15.85 11.23 -30.54
N ILE A 420 16.41 10.03 -30.53
CA ILE A 420 17.58 9.71 -31.34
C ILE A 420 17.05 9.89 -32.76
N CYS A 421 17.29 11.07 -33.35
CA CYS A 421 16.91 11.33 -34.73
C CYS A 421 17.65 10.26 -35.55
N CYS A 422 16.92 9.28 -36.07
CA CYS A 422 17.44 8.28 -37.02
C CYS A 422 17.96 8.93 -38.32
N CYS A 423 17.89 10.25 -38.41
CA CYS A 423 18.25 11.12 -39.52
C CYS A 423 19.77 11.37 -39.64
N ARG A 424 20.60 10.97 -38.67
CA ARG A 424 22.04 11.28 -38.65
C ARG A 424 22.95 10.08 -38.98
N ARG A 425 22.60 9.31 -40.01
CA ARG A 425 23.50 8.26 -40.55
C ARG A 425 23.39 8.14 -42.07
N ARG A 426 23.82 9.19 -42.78
CA ARG A 426 24.27 9.13 -44.18
C ARG A 426 24.91 10.47 -44.53
N ARG A 427 26.23 10.57 -44.36
CA ARG A 427 27.13 11.42 -45.17
C ARG A 427 28.56 11.24 -44.69
N SER A 428 29.40 10.81 -45.62
CA SER A 428 30.88 10.85 -45.68
C SER A 428 31.57 9.48 -45.74
N GLU A 429 31.31 8.74 -46.82
CA GLU A 429 32.37 8.00 -47.51
C GLU A 429 32.39 8.54 -48.94
N GLY A 430 33.50 9.19 -49.30
CA GLY A 430 33.70 9.81 -50.61
C GLY A 430 34.33 11.19 -50.53
N ALA A 431 35.61 11.26 -50.18
CA ALA A 431 36.58 12.16 -50.81
C ALA A 431 38.01 11.85 -50.32
N SER A 432 38.87 11.56 -51.29
CA SER A 432 40.34 11.36 -51.22
C SER A 432 40.81 9.95 -50.91
#